data_AF-A0A396GQP1-F1
#
_entry.id   AF-A0A396GQP1-F1
#
_cell.length_a   1.000
_cell.length_b   1.000
_cell.length_c   1.000
_cell.angle_alpha   90.00
_cell.angle_beta   90.00
_cell.angle_gamma   90.00
#
_symmetry.space_group_name_H-M   'P 1'
#
loop_
_entity.id
_entity.type
_entity.pdbx_description
1 polymer ?
#
loop_
_entity_poly.entity_id
_entity_poly.type
_entity_poly.pdbx_seq_one_letter_code
_entity_poly.pdbx_strand_id
1 'polypeptide(L)'
;MLKRVDELNKDLELVYVGQICLSWEMLCWQHEKIKELKQYDLPWLRSYNQVAAEFLHFQALIQRFLEEDPIQQGHRIQNYVKNRSLVRNLLQVPPLIDDSTKEKKEIAWGDEEDAISIERLEQIIKESMQVFLEFVGDKDDGSVFHRVSHHKGNELKEEDILELLGDI
;
A
#
# COMPACT_ATOMS: atom_id res chain seq x y z
N MET A 1 18.60 25.70 -22.20
CA MET A 1 18.82 25.07 -20.88
C MET A 1 17.48 24.88 -20.16
N LEU A 2 16.69 25.95 -19.96
CA LEU A 2 15.37 25.89 -19.28
C LEU A 2 14.36 24.92 -19.93
N LYS A 3 14.23 24.89 -21.26
CA LYS A 3 13.32 23.95 -21.96
C LYS A 3 13.55 22.47 -21.61
N ARG A 4 14.82 22.06 -21.44
CA ARG A 4 15.17 20.67 -21.11
C ARG A 4 14.86 20.32 -19.65
N VAL A 5 14.91 21.31 -18.75
CA VAL A 5 14.54 21.13 -17.34
C VAL A 5 13.03 20.95 -17.21
N ASP A 6 12.25 21.73 -17.96
CA ASP A 6 10.78 21.60 -17.97
C ASP A 6 10.32 20.27 -18.57
N GLU A 7 10.96 19.82 -19.65
CA GLU A 7 10.71 18.48 -20.23
C GLU A 7 10.99 17.37 -19.21
N LEU A 8 12.15 17.43 -18.52
CA LEU A 8 12.48 16.45 -17.48
C LEU A 8 11.48 16.47 -16.33
N ASN A 9 11.02 17.63 -15.88
CA ASN A 9 10.03 17.72 -14.80
C ASN A 9 8.72 17.04 -15.19
N LYS A 10 8.27 17.21 -16.44
CA LYS A 10 7.07 16.52 -16.97
C LYS A 10 7.27 15.01 -17.02
N ASP A 11 8.44 14.53 -17.43
CA ASP A 11 8.74 13.10 -17.45
C ASP A 11 8.73 12.52 -16.04
N LEU A 12 9.28 13.24 -15.05
CA LEU A 12 9.26 12.82 -13.65
C LEU A 12 7.84 12.82 -13.07
N GLU A 13 7.02 13.81 -13.41
CA GLU A 13 5.60 13.86 -13.06
C GLU A 13 4.86 12.65 -13.63
N LEU A 14 5.06 12.33 -14.91
CA LEU A 14 4.44 11.19 -15.57
C LEU A 14 4.82 9.86 -14.88
N VAL A 15 6.11 9.68 -14.55
CA VAL A 15 6.58 8.49 -13.82
C VAL A 15 5.96 8.41 -12.42
N TYR A 16 5.83 9.54 -11.73
CA TYR A 16 5.22 9.60 -10.40
C TYR A 16 3.73 9.23 -10.44
N VAL A 17 2.95 9.91 -11.30
CA VAL A 17 1.52 9.62 -11.48
C VAL A 17 1.31 8.18 -11.93
N GLY A 18 2.11 7.71 -12.90
CA GLY A 18 2.06 6.31 -13.35
C GLY A 18 2.32 5.33 -12.22
N GLN A 19 3.29 5.59 -11.34
CA GLN A 19 3.53 4.74 -10.18
C GLN A 19 2.33 4.72 -9.22
N ILE A 20 1.69 5.87 -8.97
CA ILE A 20 0.51 5.96 -8.11
C ILE A 20 -0.62 5.10 -8.69
N CYS A 21 -0.95 5.29 -9.98
CA CYS A 21 -2.00 4.54 -10.65
C CYS A 21 -1.76 3.03 -10.58
N LEU A 22 -0.54 2.58 -10.92
CA LEU A 22 -0.19 1.15 -10.89
C LEU A 22 -0.26 0.57 -9.47
N SER A 23 0.10 1.35 -8.46
CA SER A 23 0.01 0.91 -7.06
C SER A 23 -1.43 0.73 -6.64
N TRP A 24 -2.29 1.69 -7.00
CA TRP A 24 -3.71 1.61 -6.72
C TRP A 24 -4.37 0.42 -7.41
N GLU A 25 -4.12 0.25 -8.71
CA GLU A 25 -4.63 -0.89 -9.49
C GLU A 25 -4.20 -2.23 -8.87
N MET A 26 -2.93 -2.35 -8.46
CA MET A 26 -2.41 -3.56 -7.84
C MET A 26 -3.04 -3.82 -6.47
N LEU A 27 -3.26 -2.80 -5.64
CA LEU A 27 -3.96 -2.92 -4.36
C LEU A 27 -5.39 -3.44 -4.55
N CYS A 28 -6.14 -2.83 -5.47
CA CYS A 28 -7.51 -3.26 -5.82
C CYS A 28 -7.53 -4.70 -6.33
N TRP A 29 -6.60 -5.05 -7.23
CA TRP A 29 -6.49 -6.40 -7.77
C TRP A 29 -6.19 -7.42 -6.68
N GLN A 30 -5.27 -7.15 -5.76
CA GLN A 30 -4.94 -8.08 -4.68
C GLN A 30 -6.07 -8.24 -3.67
N HIS A 31 -6.80 -7.16 -3.38
CA HIS A 31 -7.98 -7.22 -2.53
C HIS A 31 -9.06 -8.15 -3.11
N GLU A 32 -9.38 -7.99 -4.39
CA GLU A 32 -10.28 -8.91 -5.09
C GLU A 32 -9.73 -10.34 -5.13
N LYS A 33 -8.41 -10.49 -5.35
CA LYS A 33 -7.78 -11.81 -5.37
C LYS A 33 -7.90 -12.54 -4.04
N ILE A 34 -7.76 -11.83 -2.93
CA ILE A 34 -7.95 -12.41 -1.60
C ILE A 34 -9.39 -12.85 -1.38
N LYS A 35 -10.38 -12.06 -1.80
CA LYS A 35 -11.79 -12.47 -1.75
C LYS A 35 -12.05 -13.76 -2.52
N GLU A 36 -11.46 -13.90 -3.72
CA GLU A 36 -11.53 -15.15 -4.48
C GLU A 36 -10.89 -16.31 -3.71
N LEU A 37 -9.66 -16.16 -3.21
CA LEU A 37 -8.94 -17.22 -2.51
C LEU A 37 -9.73 -17.71 -1.28
N LYS A 38 -10.37 -16.81 -0.53
CA LYS A 38 -11.23 -17.16 0.62
C LYS A 38 -12.39 -18.08 0.26
N GLN A 39 -12.89 -18.04 -0.98
CA GLN A 39 -14.00 -18.88 -1.42
C GLN A 39 -13.58 -20.31 -1.77
N TYR A 40 -12.31 -20.52 -2.15
CA TYR A 40 -11.83 -21.77 -2.73
C TYR A 40 -10.73 -22.48 -1.92
N ASP A 41 -10.03 -21.79 -1.01
CA ASP A 41 -8.91 -22.36 -0.27
C ASP A 41 -9.29 -22.99 1.08
N LEU A 42 -8.52 -24.03 1.43
CA LEU A 42 -8.55 -24.65 2.75
C LEU A 42 -7.67 -23.80 3.71
N PRO A 43 -8.24 -23.11 4.72
CA PRO A 43 -7.53 -22.10 5.51
C PRO A 43 -6.29 -22.60 6.28
N TRP A 44 -6.20 -23.91 6.56
CA TRP A 44 -5.17 -24.51 7.40
C TRP A 44 -3.85 -24.85 6.68
N LEU A 45 -3.76 -24.67 5.36
CA LEU A 45 -2.57 -25.08 4.59
C LEU A 45 -1.64 -23.90 4.24
N ARG A 46 -2.05 -22.66 4.55
CA ARG A 46 -1.39 -21.44 4.06
C ARG A 46 -1.07 -20.49 5.20
N SER A 47 0.07 -19.82 5.09
CA SER A 47 0.47 -18.77 6.02
C SER A 47 0.91 -17.56 5.22
N TYR A 48 0.52 -16.38 5.67
CA TYR A 48 0.73 -15.13 4.95
C TYR A 48 1.63 -14.17 5.72
N ASN A 49 2.47 -14.69 6.62
CA ASN A 49 3.30 -13.90 7.52
C ASN A 49 4.22 -12.95 6.77
N GLN A 50 4.88 -13.45 5.72
CA GLN A 50 5.81 -12.61 4.97
C GLN A 50 5.08 -11.51 4.20
N VAL A 51 4.01 -11.85 3.48
CA VAL A 51 3.25 -10.86 2.71
C VAL A 51 2.66 -9.81 3.64
N ALA A 52 2.12 -10.22 4.79
CA ALA A 52 1.63 -9.31 5.80
C ALA A 52 2.71 -8.35 6.30
N ALA A 53 3.92 -8.85 6.61
CA ALA A 53 5.04 -8.02 7.01
C ALA A 53 5.47 -7.03 5.90
N GLU A 54 5.48 -7.47 4.65
CA GLU A 54 5.78 -6.61 3.50
C GLU A 54 4.72 -5.50 3.32
N PHE A 55 3.45 -5.80 3.54
CA PHE A 55 2.37 -4.81 3.50
C PHE A 55 2.46 -3.79 4.64
N LEU A 56 2.76 -4.24 5.86
CA LEU A 56 3.00 -3.33 6.98
C LEU A 56 4.20 -2.42 6.71
N HIS A 57 5.26 -2.95 6.07
CA HIS A 57 6.39 -2.14 5.64
C HIS A 57 6.00 -1.13 4.56
N PHE A 58 5.20 -1.53 3.56
CA PHE A 58 4.66 -0.65 2.54
C PHE A 58 3.87 0.52 3.15
N GLN A 59 2.98 0.27 4.11
CA GLN A 59 2.26 1.31 4.84
C GLN A 59 3.22 2.29 5.53
N ALA A 60 4.22 1.77 6.25
CA ALA A 60 5.21 2.59 6.95
C ALA A 60 6.04 3.47 6.01
N LEU A 61 6.35 2.99 4.80
CA LEU A 61 7.03 3.78 3.78
C LEU A 61 6.18 4.95 3.28
N ILE A 62 4.88 4.73 3.07
CA ILE A 62 3.95 5.79 2.65
C ILE A 62 3.80 6.83 3.76
N GLN A 63 3.57 6.39 5.00
CA GLN A 63 3.40 7.28 6.14
C GLN A 63 4.68 8.11 6.39
N ARG A 64 5.85 7.47 6.36
CA ARG A 64 7.12 8.20 6.49
C ARG A 64 7.32 9.20 5.35
N PHE A 65 6.95 8.83 4.11
CA PHE A 65 7.00 9.76 3.00
C PHE A 65 6.08 10.98 3.20
N LEU A 66 4.89 10.79 3.77
CA LEU A 66 3.97 11.89 4.12
C LEU A 66 4.51 12.76 5.27
N GLU A 67 5.15 12.17 6.27
CA GLU A 67 5.79 12.90 7.37
C GLU A 67 6.99 13.73 6.90
N GLU A 68 7.76 13.19 5.95
CA GLU A 68 8.95 13.82 5.37
C GLU A 68 8.64 14.80 4.24
N ASP A 69 7.40 14.85 3.74
CA ASP A 69 6.94 15.86 2.80
C ASP A 69 6.38 17.05 3.59
N PRO A 70 7.18 18.08 3.93
CA PRO A 70 6.63 19.27 4.56
C PRO A 70 5.59 19.84 3.60
N ILE A 71 4.40 20.07 4.15
CA ILE A 71 3.12 20.55 3.56
C ILE A 71 3.26 21.89 2.75
N GLN A 72 4.45 22.30 2.32
CA GLN A 72 4.70 23.58 1.69
C GLN A 72 5.58 23.42 0.43
N GLN A 73 4.96 23.70 -0.71
CA GLN A 73 5.54 24.23 -1.95
C GLN A 73 6.01 23.25 -3.04
N GLY A 74 5.13 22.37 -3.53
CA GLY A 74 5.22 21.89 -4.93
C GLY A 74 6.43 21.01 -5.29
N HIS A 75 7.11 20.45 -4.29
CA HIS A 75 8.29 19.59 -4.50
C HIS A 75 8.00 18.09 -4.34
N ARG A 76 6.74 17.67 -4.16
CA ARG A 76 6.36 16.27 -3.93
C ARG A 76 6.95 15.29 -4.96
N ILE A 77 6.95 15.67 -6.24
CA ILE A 77 7.57 14.89 -7.32
C ILE A 77 9.09 14.78 -7.13
N GLN A 78 9.76 15.87 -6.78
CA GLN A 78 11.20 15.88 -6.52
C GLN A 78 11.57 15.07 -5.27
N ASN A 79 10.75 15.18 -4.22
CA ASN A 79 10.87 14.41 -2.99
C ASN A 79 10.66 12.92 -3.26
N TYR A 80 9.67 12.56 -4.08
CA TYR A 80 9.48 11.18 -4.54
C TYR A 80 10.72 10.65 -5.28
N VAL A 81 11.25 11.40 -6.24
CA VAL A 81 12.44 10.98 -7.01
C VAL A 81 13.66 10.77 -6.10
N LYS A 82 13.90 11.69 -5.16
CA LYS A 82 14.97 11.56 -4.17
C LYS A 82 14.75 10.34 -3.28
N ASN A 83 13.57 10.20 -2.70
CA ASN A 83 13.25 9.09 -1.81
C ASN A 83 13.34 7.75 -2.52
N ARG A 84 12.84 7.63 -3.76
CA ARG A 84 12.92 6.39 -4.53
C ARG A 84 14.36 5.97 -4.87
N SER A 85 15.29 6.92 -4.91
CA SER A 85 16.72 6.61 -5.08
C SER A 85 17.34 5.93 -3.85
N LEU A 86 16.80 6.21 -2.65
CA LEU A 86 17.24 5.64 -1.37
C LEU A 86 16.43 4.39 -1.00
N VAL A 87 15.11 4.47 -1.19
CA VAL A 87 14.10 3.47 -0.85
C VAL A 87 13.42 3.02 -2.15
N ARG A 88 14.00 2.02 -2.79
CA ARG A 88 13.60 1.61 -4.15
C ARG A 88 12.17 1.08 -4.24
N ASN A 89 11.64 0.56 -3.14
CA ASN A 89 10.30 -0.01 -3.02
C ASN A 89 9.24 1.01 -2.54
N LEU A 90 9.56 2.31 -2.48
CA LEU A 90 8.56 3.33 -2.19
C LEU A 90 7.44 3.29 -3.24
N LEU A 91 6.18 3.23 -2.77
CA LEU A 91 4.97 3.00 -3.58
C LEU A 91 5.02 1.70 -4.41
N GLN A 92 5.79 0.68 -4.01
CA GLN A 92 5.71 -0.63 -4.65
C GLN A 92 4.86 -1.57 -3.80
N VAL A 93 3.72 -1.99 -4.34
CA VAL A 93 2.82 -2.93 -3.67
C VAL A 93 3.51 -4.31 -3.59
N PRO A 94 3.59 -4.92 -2.40
CA PRO A 94 4.14 -6.27 -2.23
C PRO A 94 3.40 -7.30 -3.09
N PRO A 95 4.08 -8.28 -3.70
CA PRO A 95 3.41 -9.34 -4.44
C PRO A 95 2.70 -10.31 -3.48
N LEU A 96 1.49 -10.75 -3.84
CA LEU A 96 0.76 -11.77 -3.09
C LEU A 96 1.38 -13.16 -3.32
N ILE A 97 2.28 -13.59 -2.44
CA ILE A 97 2.94 -14.90 -2.47
C ILE A 97 2.71 -15.62 -1.13
N ASP A 98 2.00 -16.74 -1.12
CA ASP A 98 1.83 -17.53 0.11
C ASP A 98 3.15 -18.22 0.52
N ASP A 99 3.42 -18.23 1.83
CA ASP A 99 4.63 -18.78 2.45
C ASP A 99 4.76 -20.30 2.19
N SER A 100 3.65 -20.99 1.90
CA SER A 100 3.63 -22.43 1.58
C SER A 100 4.38 -22.80 0.29
N THR A 101 4.58 -21.84 -0.62
CA THR A 101 5.30 -22.05 -1.89
C THR A 101 6.81 -21.98 -1.75
N LYS A 102 7.32 -21.51 -0.60
CA LYS A 102 8.75 -21.51 -0.32
C LYS A 102 9.17 -22.89 0.12
N GLU A 103 9.85 -23.58 -0.79
CA GLU A 103 10.43 -24.89 -0.61
C GLU A 103 11.41 -24.94 0.58
N LYS A 104 10.88 -25.08 1.79
CA LYS A 104 11.58 -25.61 2.97
C LYS A 104 10.66 -26.58 3.68
N LYS A 105 10.81 -27.84 3.25
CA LYS A 105 10.75 -28.99 4.16
C LYS A 105 11.63 -28.66 5.35
N GLU A 106 11.03 -28.24 6.45
CA GLU A 106 11.38 -28.65 7.81
C GLU A 106 10.46 -27.90 8.77
N ILE A 107 9.67 -28.68 9.50
CA ILE A 107 8.90 -28.30 10.67
C ILE A 107 7.60 -27.51 10.35
N ALA A 108 6.60 -28.22 9.79
CA ALA A 108 5.27 -28.15 10.42
C ALA A 108 5.49 -28.42 11.91
N TRP A 109 4.75 -27.81 12.84
CA TRP A 109 5.03 -27.74 14.30
C TRP A 109 5.84 -26.51 14.78
N GLY A 110 5.92 -25.43 13.99
CA GLY A 110 6.20 -24.09 14.52
C GLY A 110 4.87 -23.35 14.72
N ASP A 111 4.64 -22.84 15.92
CA ASP A 111 3.40 -22.25 16.45
C ASP A 111 2.37 -21.78 15.41
N GLU A 112 1.30 -22.58 15.23
CA GLU A 112 0.08 -22.17 14.51
C GLU A 112 -0.53 -20.87 15.11
N GLU A 113 -0.14 -20.51 16.34
CA GLU A 113 -0.63 -19.35 17.07
C GLU A 113 -0.19 -18.00 16.44
N ASP A 114 0.95 -17.97 15.74
CA ASP A 114 1.49 -16.76 15.11
C ASP A 114 1.22 -16.67 13.59
N ALA A 115 0.52 -17.64 13.01
CA ALA A 115 0.24 -17.64 11.57
C ALA A 115 -0.82 -16.59 11.19
N ILE A 116 -0.45 -15.64 10.32
CA ILE A 116 -1.41 -14.70 9.74
C ILE A 116 -2.38 -15.45 8.83
N SER A 117 -3.66 -15.43 9.22
CA SER A 117 -4.76 -15.98 8.43
C SER A 117 -5.06 -15.11 7.20
N ILE A 118 -5.75 -15.69 6.22
CA ILE A 118 -6.18 -14.97 5.01
C ILE A 118 -7.13 -13.81 5.33
N GLU A 119 -7.96 -13.93 6.36
CA GLU A 119 -8.84 -12.86 6.85
C GLU A 119 -8.03 -11.70 7.43
N ARG A 120 -6.99 -11.98 8.20
CA ARG A 120 -6.11 -10.93 8.74
C ARG A 120 -5.31 -10.28 7.62
N LEU A 121 -4.85 -11.04 6.62
CA LEU A 121 -4.20 -10.49 5.44
C LEU A 121 -5.13 -9.56 4.64
N GLU A 122 -6.39 -9.96 4.41
CA GLU A 122 -7.40 -9.11 3.75
C GLU A 122 -7.53 -7.77 4.47
N GLN A 123 -7.59 -7.80 5.80
CA GLN A 123 -7.70 -6.61 6.62
C GLN A 123 -6.46 -5.71 6.49
N ILE A 124 -5.26 -6.29 6.49
CA ILE A 124 -4.00 -5.54 6.28
C ILE A 124 -3.96 -4.89 4.88
N ILE A 125 -4.47 -5.55 3.85
CA ILE A 125 -4.56 -4.98 2.50
C ILE A 125 -5.57 -3.82 2.48
N LYS A 126 -6.74 -3.95 3.13
CA LYS A 126 -7.71 -2.85 3.28
C LYS A 126 -7.11 -1.65 4.02
N GLU A 127 -6.41 -1.89 5.13
CA GLU A 127 -5.66 -0.85 5.86
C GLU A 127 -4.62 -0.17 4.94
N SER A 128 -3.95 -0.93 4.07
CA SER A 128 -2.99 -0.38 3.10
C SER A 128 -3.67 0.47 2.03
N MET A 129 -4.85 0.08 1.56
CA MET A 129 -5.66 0.88 0.64
C MET A 129 -6.07 2.21 1.28
N GLN A 130 -6.44 2.20 2.56
CA GLN A 130 -6.79 3.41 3.31
C GLN A 130 -5.61 4.38 3.40
N VAL A 131 -4.45 3.89 3.84
CA VAL A 131 -3.20 4.68 3.90
C VAL A 131 -2.84 5.24 2.52
N PHE A 132 -3.05 4.46 1.46
CA PHE A 132 -2.79 4.90 0.10
C PHE A 132 -3.76 6.00 -0.37
N LEU A 133 -5.05 5.86 -0.06
CA LEU A 133 -6.07 6.88 -0.36
C LEU A 133 -5.79 8.17 0.40
N GLU A 134 -5.44 8.10 1.68
CA GLU A 134 -4.99 9.27 2.46
C GLU A 134 -3.78 9.94 1.80
N PHE A 135 -2.81 9.14 1.35
CA PHE A 135 -1.67 9.64 0.61
C PHE A 135 -2.09 10.37 -0.68
N VAL A 136 -3.01 9.83 -1.48
CA VAL A 136 -3.47 10.48 -2.73
C VAL A 136 -4.34 11.71 -2.46
N GLY A 137 -5.20 11.62 -1.44
CA GLY A 137 -6.20 12.61 -1.06
C GLY A 137 -5.68 13.79 -0.27
N ASP A 138 -4.41 13.77 0.18
CA ASP A 138 -3.74 14.89 0.83
C ASP A 138 -3.53 16.06 -0.16
N LYS A 139 -4.62 16.77 -0.44
CA LYS A 139 -4.71 18.09 -1.08
C LYS A 139 -5.78 18.90 -0.32
N ASP A 140 -5.30 19.97 0.32
CA ASP A 140 -6.05 21.07 0.95
C ASP A 140 -6.90 20.75 2.19
N ASP A 141 -6.27 20.57 3.36
CA ASP A 141 -6.48 21.51 4.48
C ASP A 141 -5.48 21.25 5.62
N GLY A 142 -5.06 22.31 6.30
CA GLY A 142 -4.06 22.29 7.37
C GLY A 142 -4.51 21.60 8.67
N SER A 143 -4.97 20.35 8.62
CA SER A 143 -5.16 19.51 9.81
C SER A 143 -4.05 18.47 9.89
N VAL A 144 -2.92 18.91 10.46
CA VAL A 144 -1.89 18.04 11.00
C VAL A 144 -2.53 17.01 11.93
N PHE A 145 -2.21 15.75 11.67
CA PHE A 145 -2.47 14.56 12.45
C PHE A 145 -2.60 14.79 13.96
N HIS A 146 -3.75 14.41 14.50
CA HIS A 146 -3.77 13.70 15.77
C HIS A 146 -4.80 12.58 15.71
N ARG A 147 -4.35 11.39 15.28
CA ARG A 147 -5.02 10.09 15.53
C ARG A 147 -4.16 8.88 15.16
N VAL A 148 -2.87 8.90 15.51
CA VAL A 148 -2.23 7.64 15.90
C VAL A 148 -2.71 7.35 17.32
N SER A 149 -3.76 6.54 17.42
CA SER A 149 -4.41 5.99 18.63
C SER A 149 -5.90 6.32 18.65
N HIS A 150 -6.69 5.55 17.90
CA HIS A 150 -7.84 4.90 18.50
C HIS A 150 -8.15 3.64 17.69
N HIS A 151 -7.89 2.48 18.29
CA HIS A 151 -8.66 1.29 18.00
C HIS A 151 -10.14 1.61 18.12
N LYS A 152 -10.80 1.83 16.97
CA LYS A 152 -12.22 1.51 16.80
C LYS A 152 -12.49 1.44 15.31
N GLY A 153 -12.93 0.25 14.87
CA GLY A 153 -13.24 -0.02 13.49
C GLY A 153 -14.21 1.02 12.92
N ASN A 154 -13.73 1.73 11.91
CA ASN A 154 -14.61 2.25 10.89
C ASN A 154 -14.42 1.33 9.69
N GLU A 155 -15.40 0.45 9.50
CA GLU A 155 -15.60 -0.21 8.21
C GLU A 155 -15.89 0.90 7.19
N LEU A 156 -14.89 1.27 6.39
CA LEU A 156 -15.16 1.98 5.14
C LEU A 156 -16.01 1.05 4.30
N LYS A 157 -17.18 1.53 3.87
CA LYS A 157 -18.10 0.70 3.12
C LYS A 157 -17.56 0.56 1.70
N GLU A 158 -17.81 -0.59 1.11
CA GLU A 158 -17.44 -0.88 -0.28
C GLU A 158 -18.00 0.18 -1.26
N GLU A 159 -19.10 0.84 -0.89
CA GLU A 159 -19.69 1.99 -1.56
C GLU A 159 -18.76 3.21 -1.63
N ASP A 160 -18.02 3.51 -0.56
CA ASP A 160 -17.11 4.67 -0.50
C ASP A 160 -15.89 4.49 -1.42
N ILE A 161 -15.47 3.23 -1.61
CA ILE A 161 -14.36 2.86 -2.52
C ILE A 161 -14.82 2.95 -3.98
N LEU A 162 -16.07 2.58 -4.27
CA LEU A 162 -16.64 2.63 -5.62
C LEU A 162 -17.00 4.06 -6.04
N GLU A 163 -17.41 4.92 -5.12
CA GLU A 163 -17.70 6.34 -5.39
C GLU A 163 -16.42 7.09 -5.81
N LEU A 164 -15.28 6.79 -5.19
CA LEU A 164 -13.96 7.33 -5.59
C LEU A 164 -13.51 6.88 -6.99
N LEU A 165 -14.10 5.82 -7.56
CA LEU A 165 -13.81 5.31 -8.90
C LEU A 165 -14.75 5.87 -9.97
N GLY A 166 -15.88 6.49 -9.59
CA GLY A 166 -16.88 7.01 -10.52
C GLY A 166 -16.49 8.31 -11.22
N ASP A 167 -15.49 9.02 -10.70
CA ASP A 167 -15.10 10.36 -11.12
C ASP A 167 -13.76 10.43 -11.89
N ILE A 168 -13.29 9.32 -12.46
CA ILE A 168 -12.15 9.28 -13.41
C ILE A 168 -12.64 9.31 -14.86
#